data_AF-A0A317N1J7-F1
#
_entry.id   AF-A0A317N1J7-F1
#
_cell.length_a   1.000
_cell.length_b   1.000
_cell.length_c   1.000
_cell.angle_alpha   90.00
_cell.angle_beta   90.00
_cell.angle_gamma   90.00
#
_symmetry.space_group_name_H-M   'P 1'
#
loop_
_entity.id
_entity.type
_entity.pdbx_description
1 polymer ?
#
loop_
_entity_poly.entity_id
_entity_poly.type
_entity_poly.pdbx_seq_one_letter_code
_entity_poly.pdbx_strand_id
1 'polypeptide(L)'
;MQSGGTFRTNDLLIAGSGGDGIYILIGGDVIAYSIFVGSSGVFKQSGGNVQSGYLDIYGSYQLSDIDGPASLTVGGNEYINGSAGSFTQTGGAHTIGGDLFVSWSSGGSFTLNGGSFTLNGGSVEVAGSAVVGRSAVGSMTLSGGSLTVGGSLIVSDTAAAGGGTGSVLQQSGGEVHVGGELVLGNQAGALGYYLLSAGSLSVQGADAASQFVVGNAGTGHFVFDSGAVTVDGLQIAVATDSYGVLTMNGGSLTVTGNSGDVIGSLGIGVFLQQGGMHSTPDLVLGSESGGAGGVYGLSGGTLRLPTTRLSALIPVVSSSRRAARSRPAPCCLA
;
A
#
# COMPACT_ATOMS: atom_id res chain seq x y z
N MET A 1 -14.34 -11.00 -30.24
CA MET A 1 -14.33 -12.10 -29.27
C MET A 1 -13.40 -13.17 -29.81
N GLN A 2 -12.40 -13.57 -29.03
CA GLN A 2 -11.45 -14.63 -29.34
C GLN A 2 -11.64 -15.77 -28.34
N SER A 3 -11.83 -16.99 -28.85
CA SER A 3 -12.03 -18.21 -28.06
C SER A 3 -10.96 -19.28 -28.30
N GLY A 4 -9.98 -19.00 -29.16
CA GLY A 4 -8.87 -19.88 -29.48
C GLY A 4 -7.92 -19.26 -30.50
N GLY A 5 -6.85 -19.98 -30.84
CA GLY A 5 -5.81 -19.52 -31.76
C GLY A 5 -4.94 -18.39 -31.20
N THR A 6 -4.05 -17.86 -32.04
CA THR A 6 -3.10 -16.79 -31.65
C THR A 6 -3.37 -15.53 -32.45
N PHE A 7 -3.60 -14.42 -31.77
CA PHE A 7 -3.61 -13.09 -32.35
C PHE A 7 -2.28 -12.40 -32.04
N ARG A 8 -1.52 -12.02 -33.09
CA ARG A 8 -0.23 -11.36 -32.94
C ARG A 8 -0.24 -9.99 -33.64
N THR A 9 0.17 -8.96 -32.92
CA THR A 9 0.30 -7.59 -33.44
C THR A 9 1.49 -6.89 -32.78
N ASN A 10 1.90 -5.74 -33.29
CA ASN A 10 2.77 -4.84 -32.53
C ASN A 10 1.92 -4.06 -31.52
N ASP A 11 0.87 -3.40 -32.00
CA ASP A 11 -0.01 -2.58 -31.17
C ASP A 11 -1.44 -3.15 -31.21
N LEU A 12 -2.02 -3.37 -30.03
CA LEU A 12 -3.44 -3.65 -29.88
C LEU A 12 -4.10 -2.43 -29.23
N LEU A 13 -4.84 -1.68 -30.04
CA LEU A 13 -5.60 -0.52 -29.62
C LEU A 13 -7.08 -0.88 -29.43
N ILE A 14 -7.58 -0.69 -28.22
CA ILE A 14 -9.00 -0.84 -27.88
C ILE A 14 -9.52 0.55 -27.53
N ALA A 15 -10.50 1.05 -28.28
CA ALA A 15 -11.05 2.39 -28.15
C ALA A 15 -9.97 3.49 -28.30
N GLY A 16 -9.61 3.82 -29.54
CA GLY A 16 -8.75 4.97 -29.83
C GLY A 16 -9.39 6.32 -29.46
N SER A 17 -8.75 7.44 -29.83
CA SER A 17 -9.26 8.77 -29.50
C SER A 17 -10.69 9.01 -30.01
N GLY A 18 -11.66 9.04 -29.09
CA GLY A 18 -13.07 9.35 -29.38
C GLY A 18 -13.94 8.19 -29.87
N GLY A 19 -13.46 6.94 -29.82
CA GLY A 19 -14.25 5.77 -30.20
C GLY A 19 -14.41 4.77 -29.06
N ASP A 20 -15.50 4.01 -29.05
CA ASP A 20 -15.71 2.91 -28.09
C ASP A 20 -15.16 1.59 -28.65
N GLY A 21 -14.75 0.68 -27.77
CA GLY A 21 -14.18 -0.60 -28.19
C GLY A 21 -14.22 -1.64 -27.07
N ILE A 22 -14.62 -2.86 -27.42
CA ILE A 22 -14.62 -3.98 -26.49
C ILE A 22 -13.86 -5.15 -27.12
N TYR A 23 -12.81 -5.61 -26.44
CA TYR A 23 -12.14 -6.87 -26.73
C TYR A 23 -12.54 -7.91 -25.69
N ILE A 24 -12.85 -9.12 -26.15
CA ILE A 24 -13.22 -10.25 -25.27
C ILE A 24 -12.34 -11.43 -25.64
N LEU A 25 -11.56 -11.91 -24.68
CA LEU A 25 -10.73 -13.11 -24.75
C LEU A 25 -11.26 -14.15 -23.76
N ILE A 26 -11.75 -15.27 -24.28
CA ILE A 26 -12.22 -16.42 -23.49
C ILE A 26 -11.30 -17.65 -23.67
N GLY A 27 -10.32 -17.57 -24.57
CA GLY A 27 -9.34 -18.63 -24.84
C GLY A 27 -8.41 -18.28 -26.01
N GLY A 28 -7.26 -18.96 -26.10
CA GLY A 28 -6.20 -18.68 -27.07
C GLY A 28 -5.15 -17.68 -26.56
N ASP A 29 -4.31 -17.17 -27.45
CA ASP A 29 -3.20 -16.27 -27.13
C ASP A 29 -3.38 -14.90 -27.80
N VAL A 30 -3.11 -13.82 -27.06
CA VAL A 30 -2.92 -12.47 -27.57
C VAL A 30 -1.47 -12.08 -27.31
N ILE A 31 -0.72 -11.79 -28.36
CA ILE A 31 0.69 -11.38 -28.25
C ILE A 31 0.82 -10.01 -28.92
N ALA A 32 1.12 -8.99 -28.13
CA ALA A 32 1.36 -7.64 -28.59
C ALA A 32 2.71 -7.13 -28.05
N TYR A 33 3.30 -6.12 -28.68
CA TYR A 33 4.34 -5.33 -28.03
C TYR A 33 3.70 -4.34 -27.06
N SER A 34 2.65 -3.63 -27.49
CA SER A 34 1.90 -2.71 -26.64
C SER A 34 0.40 -3.00 -26.72
N ILE A 35 -0.26 -2.99 -25.57
CA ILE A 35 -1.72 -3.00 -25.48
C ILE A 35 -2.15 -1.67 -24.88
N PHE A 36 -3.02 -0.96 -25.60
CA PHE A 36 -3.60 0.30 -25.15
C PHE A 36 -5.11 0.14 -25.05
N VAL A 37 -5.65 0.31 -23.85
CA VAL A 37 -7.09 0.39 -23.59
C VAL A 37 -7.44 1.85 -23.37
N GLY A 38 -7.98 2.53 -24.38
CA GLY A 38 -8.35 3.94 -24.27
C GLY A 38 -9.53 4.18 -23.34
N SER A 39 -9.87 5.44 -23.10
CA SER A 39 -10.75 5.85 -21.99
C SER A 39 -12.16 5.24 -21.98
N SER A 40 -12.71 4.84 -23.13
CA SER A 40 -13.97 4.09 -23.23
C SER A 40 -13.78 2.64 -23.68
N GLY A 41 -12.53 2.18 -23.70
CA GLY A 41 -12.15 0.83 -24.06
C GLY A 41 -12.37 -0.15 -22.93
N VAL A 42 -12.75 -1.37 -23.29
CA VAL A 42 -12.87 -2.48 -22.35
C VAL A 42 -12.15 -3.71 -22.90
N PHE A 43 -11.17 -4.22 -22.17
CA PHE A 43 -10.60 -5.55 -22.39
C PHE A 43 -11.17 -6.50 -21.34
N LYS A 44 -11.84 -7.56 -21.78
CA LYS A 44 -12.31 -8.65 -20.90
C LYS A 44 -11.53 -9.92 -21.20
N GLN A 45 -10.79 -10.40 -20.21
CA GLN A 45 -10.11 -11.68 -20.23
C GLN A 45 -10.77 -12.60 -19.19
N SER A 46 -11.37 -13.68 -19.65
CA SER A 46 -11.95 -14.72 -18.80
C SER A 46 -11.31 -16.10 -19.00
N GLY A 47 -10.37 -16.20 -19.95
CA GLY A 47 -9.55 -17.37 -20.25
C GLY A 47 -8.45 -17.01 -21.26
N GLY A 48 -7.49 -17.91 -21.49
CA GLY A 48 -6.40 -17.71 -22.45
C GLY A 48 -5.24 -16.85 -21.93
N ASN A 49 -4.24 -16.62 -22.77
CA ASN A 49 -3.00 -15.95 -22.40
C ASN A 49 -2.86 -14.61 -23.12
N VAL A 50 -2.53 -13.55 -22.39
CA VAL A 50 -2.17 -12.24 -22.93
C VAL A 50 -0.72 -11.97 -22.61
N GLN A 51 0.08 -11.67 -23.63
CA GLN A 51 1.48 -11.27 -23.50
C GLN A 51 1.65 -9.90 -24.15
N SER A 52 2.12 -8.93 -23.37
CA SER A 52 2.51 -7.60 -23.86
C SER A 52 3.91 -7.22 -23.39
N GLY A 53 4.58 -6.33 -24.11
CA GLY A 53 5.74 -5.60 -23.59
C GLY A 53 5.32 -4.47 -22.64
N TYR A 54 4.26 -3.75 -23.00
CA TYR A 54 3.67 -2.68 -22.19
C TYR A 54 2.14 -2.77 -22.20
N LEU A 55 1.52 -2.33 -21.10
CA LEU A 55 0.07 -2.25 -20.96
C LEU A 55 -0.32 -0.88 -20.42
N ASP A 56 -1.04 -0.11 -21.22
CA ASP A 56 -1.56 1.21 -20.87
C ASP A 56 -3.09 1.17 -20.80
N ILE A 57 -3.64 1.39 -19.61
CA ILE A 57 -5.07 1.30 -19.33
C ILE A 57 -5.59 2.68 -18.96
N TYR A 58 -6.26 3.33 -19.91
CA TYR A 58 -7.07 4.52 -19.68
C TYR A 58 -8.56 4.20 -19.52
N GLY A 59 -9.01 3.04 -20.01
CA GLY A 59 -10.35 2.49 -19.84
C GLY A 59 -10.38 1.35 -18.82
N SER A 60 -11.00 0.22 -19.16
CA SER A 60 -11.17 -0.91 -18.24
C SER A 60 -10.52 -2.20 -18.73
N TYR A 61 -9.72 -2.83 -17.87
CA TYR A 61 -9.24 -4.20 -18.04
C TYR A 61 -9.84 -5.09 -16.96
N GLN A 62 -10.41 -6.22 -17.36
CA GLN A 62 -11.03 -7.20 -16.47
C GLN A 62 -10.38 -8.55 -16.68
N LEU A 63 -9.69 -9.05 -15.65
CA LEU A 63 -9.06 -10.37 -15.62
C LEU A 63 -9.83 -11.31 -14.69
N SER A 64 -10.28 -12.44 -15.23
CA SER A 64 -10.87 -13.55 -14.51
C SER A 64 -10.50 -14.85 -15.20
N ASP A 65 -10.79 -15.98 -14.56
CA ASP A 65 -10.55 -17.34 -15.06
C ASP A 65 -11.86 -18.15 -15.17
N ILE A 66 -12.99 -17.45 -15.30
CA ILE A 66 -14.33 -18.08 -15.30
C ILE A 66 -14.59 -18.97 -16.53
N ASP A 67 -13.96 -18.67 -17.67
CA ASP A 67 -14.07 -19.46 -18.91
C ASP A 67 -12.88 -20.43 -19.09
N GLY A 68 -11.92 -20.43 -18.17
CA GLY A 68 -10.73 -21.29 -18.16
C GLY A 68 -9.50 -20.58 -17.60
N PRO A 69 -8.34 -21.26 -17.53
CA PRO A 69 -7.10 -20.65 -17.08
C PRO A 69 -6.81 -19.35 -17.86
N ALA A 70 -6.59 -18.27 -17.13
CA ALA A 70 -6.28 -16.96 -17.68
C ALA A 70 -4.93 -16.48 -17.16
N SER A 71 -4.05 -16.03 -18.06
CA SER A 71 -2.77 -15.42 -17.70
C SER A 71 -2.56 -14.10 -18.43
N LEU A 72 -2.09 -13.07 -17.72
CA LEU A 72 -1.63 -11.81 -18.27
C LEU A 72 -0.15 -11.64 -17.90
N THR A 73 0.69 -11.46 -18.90
CA THR A 73 2.12 -11.18 -18.72
C THR A 73 2.48 -9.88 -19.42
N VAL A 74 2.86 -8.89 -18.65
CA VAL A 74 3.41 -7.61 -19.12
C VAL A 74 4.93 -7.67 -18.90
N GLY A 75 5.72 -7.73 -19.97
CA GLY A 75 7.17 -7.89 -19.87
C GLY A 75 7.89 -6.65 -19.30
N GLY A 76 7.32 -5.46 -19.49
CA GLY A 76 7.80 -4.19 -18.97
C GLY A 76 6.81 -3.58 -17.97
N ASN A 77 6.56 -2.29 -18.11
CA ASN A 77 5.71 -1.55 -17.18
C ASN A 77 4.23 -1.66 -17.54
N GLU A 78 3.39 -1.67 -16.51
CA GLU A 78 1.94 -1.50 -16.63
C GLU A 78 1.53 -0.16 -16.04
N TYR A 79 0.65 0.55 -16.75
CA TYR A 79 0.12 1.84 -16.34
C TYR A 79 -1.41 1.80 -16.32
N ILE A 80 -2.01 2.18 -15.20
CA ILE A 80 -3.45 2.38 -15.05
C ILE A 80 -3.69 3.85 -14.76
N ASN A 81 -4.15 4.58 -15.77
CA ASN A 81 -4.17 6.04 -15.80
C ASN A 81 -5.54 6.61 -16.13
N GLY A 82 -5.77 7.85 -15.74
CA GLY A 82 -7.00 8.57 -16.07
C GLY A 82 -8.20 8.12 -15.24
N SER A 83 -9.18 9.01 -15.13
CA SER A 83 -10.34 8.81 -14.25
C SER A 83 -11.19 7.58 -14.58
N ALA A 84 -11.06 7.04 -15.80
CA ALA A 84 -11.72 5.80 -16.23
C ALA A 84 -10.81 4.56 -16.15
N GLY A 85 -9.50 4.77 -15.95
CA GLY A 85 -8.48 3.73 -15.83
C GLY A 85 -8.80 2.78 -14.68
N SER A 86 -9.10 1.54 -15.02
CA SER A 86 -9.44 0.51 -14.05
C SER A 86 -8.89 -0.84 -14.46
N PHE A 87 -8.24 -1.52 -13.52
CA PHE A 87 -7.89 -2.93 -13.64
C PHE A 87 -8.60 -3.69 -12.52
N THR A 88 -9.35 -4.74 -12.89
CA THR A 88 -10.02 -5.61 -11.93
C THR A 88 -9.60 -7.05 -12.17
N GLN A 89 -9.09 -7.71 -11.14
CA GLN A 89 -8.76 -9.13 -11.17
C GLN A 89 -9.56 -9.90 -10.12
N THR A 90 -10.29 -10.93 -10.57
CA THR A 90 -11.06 -11.82 -9.70
C THR A 90 -10.55 -13.26 -9.71
N GLY A 91 -9.59 -13.56 -10.58
CA GLY A 91 -8.99 -14.89 -10.78
C GLY A 91 -7.85 -14.83 -11.78
N GLY A 92 -7.24 -15.98 -12.11
CA GLY A 92 -6.09 -16.04 -13.03
C GLY A 92 -4.78 -15.47 -12.46
N ALA A 93 -3.74 -15.49 -13.29
CA ALA A 93 -2.39 -15.04 -12.95
C ALA A 93 -2.01 -13.76 -13.71
N HIS A 94 -1.39 -12.80 -13.03
CA HIS A 94 -0.89 -11.57 -13.60
C HIS A 94 0.58 -11.36 -13.22
N THR A 95 1.46 -11.27 -14.21
CA THR A 95 2.89 -11.04 -14.01
C THR A 95 3.33 -9.77 -14.73
N ILE A 96 3.98 -8.87 -14.01
CA ILE A 96 4.53 -7.60 -14.49
C ILE A 96 6.04 -7.65 -14.31
N GLY A 97 6.78 -7.64 -15.41
CA GLY A 97 8.25 -7.75 -15.42
C GLY A 97 8.96 -6.44 -15.06
N GLY A 98 8.27 -5.29 -15.20
CA GLY A 98 8.73 -3.99 -14.76
C GLY A 98 7.96 -3.48 -13.54
N ASP A 99 7.62 -2.21 -13.58
CA ASP A 99 6.88 -1.52 -12.52
C ASP A 99 5.37 -1.47 -12.82
N LEU A 100 4.57 -1.50 -11.76
CA LEU A 100 3.13 -1.22 -11.80
C LEU A 100 2.89 0.23 -11.37
N PHE A 101 2.24 1.02 -12.22
CA PHE A 101 1.86 2.39 -11.91
C PHE A 101 0.34 2.56 -11.91
N VAL A 102 -0.21 2.89 -10.75
CA VAL A 102 -1.63 3.25 -10.59
C VAL A 102 -1.71 4.76 -10.43
N SER A 103 -2.18 5.46 -11.46
CA SER A 103 -2.19 6.93 -11.58
C SER A 103 -0.79 7.55 -11.68
N TRP A 104 -0.22 7.46 -12.89
CA TRP A 104 0.98 8.19 -13.28
C TRP A 104 0.62 9.48 -14.02
N SER A 105 1.09 10.63 -13.54
CA SER A 105 1.08 11.88 -14.31
C SER A 105 2.52 12.35 -14.53
N SER A 106 2.92 12.48 -15.80
CA SER A 106 4.23 13.01 -16.20
C SER A 106 4.21 14.55 -16.24
N GLY A 107 4.05 15.20 -15.09
CA GLY A 107 4.34 16.64 -14.88
C GLY A 107 3.66 17.68 -15.80
N GLY A 108 2.75 17.29 -16.68
CA GLY A 108 1.95 18.18 -17.52
C GLY A 108 0.65 18.60 -16.81
N SER A 109 0.10 19.77 -17.17
CA SER A 109 -1.13 20.35 -16.61
C SER A 109 -2.43 19.52 -16.82
N PHE A 110 -2.33 18.29 -17.32
CA PHE A 110 -3.43 17.34 -17.32
C PHE A 110 -3.46 16.62 -15.97
N THR A 111 -4.25 17.16 -15.04
CA THR A 111 -4.63 16.46 -13.82
C THR A 111 -5.52 15.26 -14.19
N LEU A 112 -4.89 14.12 -14.49
CA LEU A 112 -5.58 12.84 -14.55
C LEU A 112 -5.88 12.43 -13.10
N ASN A 113 -7.05 12.82 -12.60
CA ASN A 113 -7.54 12.34 -11.32
C ASN A 113 -7.91 10.87 -11.48
N GLY A 114 -7.11 9.98 -10.88
CA GLY A 114 -7.49 8.60 -10.70
C GLY A 114 -6.97 7.62 -11.73
N GLY A 115 -7.04 6.39 -11.28
CA GLY A 115 -6.56 5.13 -11.84
C GLY A 115 -6.74 4.16 -10.67
N SER A 116 -7.40 3.03 -10.91
CA SER A 116 -7.77 2.11 -9.85
C SER A 116 -7.34 0.68 -10.15
N PHE A 117 -6.76 0.02 -9.16
CA PHE A 117 -6.41 -1.40 -9.22
C PHE A 117 -7.20 -2.16 -8.16
N THR A 118 -7.95 -3.18 -8.58
CA THR A 118 -8.74 -4.02 -7.67
C THR A 118 -8.35 -5.49 -7.80
N LEU A 119 -7.87 -6.08 -6.70
CA LEU A 119 -7.58 -7.51 -6.59
C LEU A 119 -8.58 -8.17 -5.63
N ASN A 120 -9.45 -9.01 -6.18
CA ASN A 120 -10.45 -9.77 -5.42
C ASN A 120 -10.14 -11.27 -5.38
N GLY A 121 -9.17 -11.74 -6.18
CA GLY A 121 -8.77 -13.13 -6.30
C GLY A 121 -7.67 -13.32 -7.35
N GLY A 122 -7.05 -14.49 -7.40
CA GLY A 122 -5.90 -14.75 -8.28
C GLY A 122 -4.57 -14.29 -7.67
N SER A 123 -3.54 -14.22 -8.51
CA SER A 123 -2.19 -13.80 -8.11
C SER A 123 -1.66 -12.68 -9.00
N VAL A 124 -1.01 -11.70 -8.39
CA VAL A 124 -0.29 -10.59 -9.03
C VAL A 124 1.16 -10.63 -8.57
N GLU A 125 2.08 -10.66 -9.52
CA GLU A 125 3.52 -10.59 -9.28
C GLU A 125 4.10 -9.39 -10.04
N VAL A 126 4.65 -8.43 -9.31
CA VAL A 126 5.37 -7.27 -9.83
C VAL A 126 6.85 -7.49 -9.56
N ALA A 127 7.67 -7.67 -10.60
CA ALA A 127 9.10 -7.85 -10.41
C ALA A 127 9.79 -6.56 -9.93
N GLY A 128 9.34 -5.41 -10.45
CA GLY A 128 9.79 -4.09 -10.02
C GLY A 128 8.99 -3.52 -8.84
N SER A 129 8.78 -2.22 -8.87
CA SER A 129 8.04 -1.46 -7.86
C SER A 129 6.57 -1.31 -8.22
N ALA A 130 5.71 -1.21 -7.22
CA ALA A 130 4.32 -0.83 -7.39
C ALA A 130 4.10 0.58 -6.81
N VAL A 131 3.59 1.52 -7.60
CA VAL A 131 3.38 2.90 -7.18
C VAL A 131 1.92 3.29 -7.33
N VAL A 132 1.28 3.61 -6.20
CA VAL A 132 -0.10 4.08 -6.11
C VAL A 132 -0.10 5.60 -5.95
N GLY A 133 -0.25 6.28 -7.09
CA GLY A 133 -0.26 7.71 -7.24
C GLY A 133 1.13 8.33 -7.18
N ARG A 134 1.73 8.60 -8.35
CA ARG A 134 3.04 9.27 -8.40
C ARG A 134 2.93 10.78 -8.22
N SER A 135 2.18 11.44 -9.09
CA SER A 135 1.91 12.89 -9.06
C SER A 135 0.41 13.17 -9.27
N ALA A 136 -0.40 12.14 -9.04
CA ALA A 136 -1.85 12.09 -9.11
C ALA A 136 -2.35 11.17 -7.99
N VAL A 137 -3.64 11.25 -7.66
CA VAL A 137 -4.26 10.39 -6.65
C VAL A 137 -4.55 9.03 -7.26
N GLY A 138 -3.94 7.97 -6.72
CA GLY A 138 -4.21 6.59 -7.10
C GLY A 138 -4.99 5.84 -6.02
N SER A 139 -5.73 4.81 -6.42
CA SER A 139 -6.40 3.91 -5.48
C SER A 139 -6.10 2.44 -5.78
N MET A 140 -5.83 1.67 -4.73
CA MET A 140 -5.66 0.23 -4.82
C MET A 140 -6.54 -0.44 -3.76
N THR A 141 -7.27 -1.48 -4.16
CA THR A 141 -8.14 -2.26 -3.27
C THR A 141 -7.80 -3.74 -3.39
N LEU A 142 -7.54 -4.38 -2.25
CA LEU A 142 -7.29 -5.81 -2.15
C LEU A 142 -8.32 -6.42 -1.20
N SER A 143 -9.21 -7.24 -1.72
CA SER A 143 -10.18 -7.98 -0.90
C SER A 143 -9.90 -9.48 -0.83
N GLY A 144 -8.99 -9.97 -1.68
CA GLY A 144 -8.55 -11.35 -1.75
C GLY A 144 -7.33 -11.51 -2.67
N GLY A 145 -6.93 -12.75 -2.95
CA GLY A 145 -5.77 -13.05 -3.81
C GLY A 145 -4.42 -12.79 -3.13
N SER A 146 -3.35 -12.86 -3.93
CA SER A 146 -1.99 -12.54 -3.50
C SER A 146 -1.37 -11.44 -4.37
N LEU A 147 -0.77 -10.44 -3.74
CA LEU A 147 0.06 -9.43 -4.38
C LEU A 147 1.50 -9.59 -3.89
N THR A 148 2.42 -9.87 -4.80
CA THR A 148 3.86 -9.89 -4.54
C THR A 148 4.52 -8.76 -5.31
N VAL A 149 5.25 -7.89 -4.61
CA VAL A 149 6.05 -6.80 -5.20
C VAL A 149 7.50 -7.08 -4.87
N GLY A 150 8.33 -7.33 -5.88
CA GLY A 150 9.76 -7.63 -5.71
C GLY A 150 10.55 -6.40 -5.26
N GLY A 151 10.20 -5.22 -5.81
CA GLY A 151 10.75 -3.93 -5.41
C GLY A 151 9.93 -3.25 -4.31
N SER A 152 9.84 -1.93 -4.35
CA SER A 152 9.14 -1.13 -3.34
C SER A 152 7.65 -0.96 -3.69
N LEU A 153 6.81 -0.92 -2.66
CA LEU A 153 5.41 -0.49 -2.76
C LEU A 153 5.30 0.94 -2.22
N ILE A 154 4.97 1.89 -3.08
CA ILE A 154 4.91 3.32 -2.72
C ILE A 154 3.47 3.80 -2.85
N VAL A 155 2.90 4.33 -1.77
CA VAL A 155 1.58 4.97 -1.77
C VAL A 155 1.76 6.48 -1.60
N SER A 156 1.47 7.22 -2.67
CA SER A 156 1.80 8.63 -2.86
C SER A 156 3.31 8.88 -2.91
N ASP A 157 3.87 8.93 -4.13
CA ASP A 157 5.29 9.24 -4.32
C ASP A 157 5.58 10.75 -4.15
N THR A 158 4.87 11.59 -4.91
CA THR A 158 4.98 13.06 -4.85
C THR A 158 3.62 13.69 -4.57
N ALA A 159 3.62 14.99 -4.26
CA ALA A 159 2.38 15.74 -4.08
C ALA A 159 1.49 15.67 -5.33
N ALA A 160 0.21 15.36 -5.15
CA ALA A 160 -0.75 15.34 -6.24
C ALA A 160 -0.99 16.75 -6.78
N ALA A 161 -0.98 16.90 -8.11
CA ALA A 161 -1.28 18.17 -8.77
C ALA A 161 -2.74 18.58 -8.48
N GLY A 162 -2.94 19.62 -7.67
CA GLY A 162 -4.27 20.16 -7.33
C GLY A 162 -4.65 20.13 -5.86
N GLY A 163 -3.78 19.63 -4.96
CA GLY A 163 -4.00 19.68 -3.51
C GLY A 163 -5.30 18.98 -3.09
N GLY A 164 -5.30 17.64 -3.13
CA GLY A 164 -6.48 16.81 -2.84
C GLY A 164 -6.20 15.68 -1.85
N THR A 165 -7.22 14.83 -1.65
CA THR A 165 -7.16 13.57 -0.88
C THR A 165 -5.97 12.72 -1.32
N GLY A 166 -5.18 12.22 -0.38
CA GLY A 166 -4.02 11.38 -0.67
C GLY A 166 -4.33 10.07 -1.40
N SER A 167 -3.31 9.42 -1.94
CA SER A 167 -3.45 8.08 -2.52
C SER A 167 -3.79 7.06 -1.43
N VAL A 168 -4.61 6.07 -1.77
CA VAL A 168 -5.15 5.11 -0.81
C VAL A 168 -4.93 3.68 -1.26
N LEU A 169 -4.40 2.85 -0.37
CA LEU A 169 -4.41 1.40 -0.47
C LEU A 169 -5.33 0.82 0.62
N GLN A 170 -6.33 0.05 0.22
CA GLN A 170 -7.26 -0.63 1.12
C GLN A 170 -7.05 -2.14 0.99
N GLN A 171 -6.76 -2.80 2.11
CA GLN A 171 -6.69 -4.25 2.20
C GLN A 171 -7.76 -4.74 3.19
N SER A 172 -8.71 -5.52 2.68
CA SER A 172 -9.76 -6.18 3.46
C SER A 172 -9.68 -7.70 3.41
N GLY A 173 -8.66 -8.24 2.75
CA GLY A 173 -8.34 -9.67 2.70
C GLY A 173 -7.11 -9.91 1.83
N GLY A 174 -6.79 -11.18 1.60
CA GLY A 174 -5.63 -11.58 0.80
C GLY A 174 -4.28 -11.33 1.47
N GLU A 175 -3.23 -11.63 0.73
CA GLU A 175 -1.83 -11.57 1.19
C GLU A 175 -1.06 -10.55 0.35
N VAL A 176 -0.35 -9.63 1.02
CA VAL A 176 0.57 -8.67 0.38
C VAL A 176 1.99 -8.98 0.85
N HIS A 177 2.90 -9.21 -0.09
CA HIS A 177 4.32 -9.32 0.18
C HIS A 177 5.09 -8.26 -0.61
N VAL A 178 5.95 -7.51 0.08
CA VAL A 178 6.82 -6.48 -0.47
C VAL A 178 8.26 -6.86 -0.16
N GLY A 179 9.05 -7.13 -1.20
CA GLY A 179 10.46 -7.48 -1.10
C GLY A 179 11.38 -6.28 -0.86
N GLY A 180 10.98 -5.09 -1.30
CA GLY A 180 11.68 -3.83 -1.02
C GLY A 180 11.11 -3.09 0.19
N GLU A 181 10.93 -1.78 0.03
CA GLU A 181 10.32 -0.92 1.05
C GLU A 181 8.82 -0.74 0.79
N LEU A 182 8.04 -0.62 1.87
CA LEU A 182 6.69 -0.07 1.80
C LEU A 182 6.75 1.39 2.26
N VAL A 183 6.41 2.35 1.41
CA VAL A 183 6.49 3.77 1.73
C VAL A 183 5.13 4.45 1.59
N LEU A 184 4.65 5.10 2.65
CA LEU A 184 3.44 5.92 2.64
C LEU A 184 3.82 7.40 2.73
N GLY A 185 3.56 8.17 1.67
CA GLY A 185 3.96 9.58 1.59
C GLY A 185 5.47 9.74 1.45
N ASN A 186 5.99 9.47 0.24
CA ASN A 186 7.42 9.43 0.00
C ASN A 186 8.07 10.82 0.02
N GLN A 187 7.62 11.75 -0.82
CA GLN A 187 8.20 13.09 -0.96
C GLN A 187 7.38 14.17 -0.27
N ALA A 188 7.98 15.34 -0.07
CA ALA A 188 7.31 16.50 0.53
C ALA A 188 5.95 16.81 -0.14
N GLY A 189 4.90 16.94 0.67
CA GLY A 189 3.53 17.17 0.22
C GLY A 189 2.79 15.94 -0.33
N ALA A 190 3.45 14.78 -0.44
CA ALA A 190 2.77 13.51 -0.74
C ALA A 190 1.93 13.07 0.47
N LEU A 191 0.72 12.56 0.21
CA LEU A 191 -0.22 12.10 1.24
C LEU A 191 -0.58 10.64 0.95
N GLY A 192 -0.04 9.68 1.70
CA GLY A 192 -0.27 8.25 1.50
C GLY A 192 -1.08 7.62 2.63
N TYR A 193 -2.09 6.82 2.28
CA TYR A 193 -2.93 6.09 3.23
C TYR A 193 -2.91 4.59 2.93
N TYR A 194 -2.73 3.77 3.97
CA TYR A 194 -2.95 2.33 3.91
C TYR A 194 -3.90 1.93 5.05
N LEU A 195 -5.04 1.35 4.68
CA LEU A 195 -6.01 0.77 5.61
C LEU A 195 -6.02 -0.76 5.50
N LEU A 196 -5.60 -1.45 6.55
CA LEU A 196 -5.61 -2.91 6.66
C LEU A 196 -6.72 -3.36 7.62
N SER A 197 -7.86 -3.80 7.07
CA SER A 197 -8.98 -4.29 7.88
C SER A 197 -8.92 -5.80 8.12
N ALA A 198 -8.33 -6.58 7.22
CA ALA A 198 -8.01 -8.00 7.37
C ALA A 198 -7.00 -8.47 6.30
N GLY A 199 -6.47 -9.70 6.43
CA GLY A 199 -5.44 -10.27 5.55
C GLY A 199 -4.05 -10.27 6.20
N SER A 200 -3.01 -10.45 5.39
CA SER A 200 -1.62 -10.33 5.84
C SER A 200 -0.82 -9.33 5.00
N LEU A 201 0.14 -8.68 5.65
CA LEU A 201 1.13 -7.81 5.05
C LEU A 201 2.52 -8.23 5.52
N SER A 202 3.41 -8.54 4.58
CA SER A 202 4.82 -8.84 4.82
C SER A 202 5.67 -7.81 4.06
N VAL A 203 6.49 -7.04 4.77
CA VAL A 203 7.52 -6.16 4.18
C VAL A 203 8.88 -6.71 4.59
N GLN A 204 9.35 -7.67 3.81
CA GLN A 204 10.54 -8.45 4.13
C GLN A 204 11.30 -8.75 2.84
N GLY A 205 12.56 -8.40 2.81
CA GLY A 205 13.41 -8.58 1.64
C GLY A 205 14.68 -9.34 1.91
N ALA A 206 15.43 -9.59 0.85
CA ALA A 206 16.77 -10.15 0.97
C ALA A 206 17.77 -9.15 1.55
N ASP A 207 17.50 -7.84 1.41
CA ASP A 207 18.38 -6.76 1.83
C ASP A 207 17.95 -6.18 3.17
N ALA A 208 18.89 -5.86 4.05
CA ALA A 208 18.64 -5.27 5.37
C ALA A 208 17.98 -3.86 5.34
N ALA A 209 17.66 -3.37 4.14
CA ALA A 209 17.01 -2.09 3.89
C ALA A 209 15.49 -2.21 3.69
N SER A 210 14.92 -3.43 3.68
CA SER A 210 13.46 -3.61 3.58
C SER A 210 12.78 -3.04 4.82
N GLN A 211 12.15 -1.88 4.66
CA GLN A 211 11.53 -1.15 5.76
C GLN A 211 10.10 -0.77 5.41
N PHE A 212 9.28 -0.74 6.44
CA PHE A 212 7.99 -0.08 6.37
C PHE A 212 8.13 1.36 6.86
N VAL A 213 7.98 2.30 5.94
CA VAL A 213 8.12 3.73 6.17
C VAL A 213 6.75 4.42 6.11
N VAL A 214 6.34 4.99 7.24
CA VAL A 214 5.10 5.77 7.37
C VAL A 214 5.47 7.25 7.49
N GLY A 215 5.40 7.96 6.37
CA GLY A 215 5.86 9.34 6.23
C GLY A 215 7.38 9.39 6.08
N ASN A 216 7.87 9.38 4.83
CA ASN A 216 9.30 9.54 4.56
C ASN A 216 9.68 11.04 4.62
N ALA A 217 9.49 11.78 3.54
CA ALA A 217 9.49 13.25 3.53
C ALA A 217 8.09 13.85 3.40
N GLY A 218 7.08 13.01 3.09
CA GLY A 218 5.67 13.39 3.03
C GLY A 218 4.90 13.04 4.30
N THR A 219 3.60 12.87 4.13
CA THR A 219 2.68 12.43 5.17
C THR A 219 2.20 11.01 4.90
N GLY A 220 2.44 10.11 5.86
CA GLY A 220 2.00 8.73 5.79
C GLY A 220 1.01 8.39 6.90
N HIS A 221 -0.03 7.64 6.55
CA HIS A 221 -1.01 7.12 7.49
C HIS A 221 -1.21 5.62 7.29
N PHE A 222 -0.93 4.84 8.33
CA PHE A 222 -1.27 3.43 8.38
C PHE A 222 -2.29 3.18 9.49
N VAL A 223 -3.38 2.50 9.15
CA VAL A 223 -4.37 2.02 10.13
C VAL A 223 -4.55 0.54 9.90
N PHE A 224 -4.44 -0.27 10.96
CA PHE A 224 -4.82 -1.67 10.88
C PHE A 224 -5.71 -2.13 12.03
N ASP A 225 -6.82 -2.75 11.65
CA ASP A 225 -7.89 -3.18 12.56
C ASP A 225 -7.74 -4.66 12.96
N SER A 226 -7.23 -5.47 12.04
CA SER A 226 -6.94 -6.88 12.25
C SER A 226 -5.85 -7.36 11.29
N GLY A 227 -5.64 -8.68 11.22
CA GLY A 227 -4.62 -9.27 10.34
C GLY A 227 -3.24 -9.37 10.98
N ALA A 228 -2.28 -9.82 10.17
CA ALA A 228 -0.90 -10.02 10.56
C ALA A 228 0.02 -9.14 9.72
N VAL A 229 0.79 -8.27 10.39
CA VAL A 229 1.81 -7.43 9.78
C VAL A 229 3.18 -7.93 10.23
N THR A 230 4.03 -8.32 9.30
CA THR A 230 5.41 -8.71 9.57
C THR A 230 6.34 -7.82 8.76
N VAL A 231 7.27 -7.14 9.43
CA VAL A 231 8.22 -6.23 8.77
C VAL A 231 9.63 -6.48 9.27
N ASP A 232 10.64 -6.17 8.46
CA ASP A 232 12.02 -6.23 8.93
C ASP A 232 12.37 -4.98 9.77
N GLY A 233 11.84 -3.80 9.41
CA GLY A 233 11.97 -2.59 10.21
C GLY A 233 10.77 -1.66 10.05
N LEU A 234 10.50 -0.85 11.07
CA LEU A 234 9.44 0.16 11.04
C LEU A 234 10.02 1.54 11.28
N GLN A 235 9.79 2.46 10.35
CA GLN A 235 10.12 3.87 10.52
C GLN A 235 8.88 4.75 10.36
N ILE A 236 8.72 5.72 11.25
CA ILE A 236 7.61 6.67 11.22
C ILE A 236 8.19 8.09 11.25
N ALA A 237 7.85 8.90 10.24
CA ALA A 237 8.31 10.29 10.08
C ALA A 237 9.85 10.42 10.00
N VAL A 238 10.40 10.07 8.83
CA VAL A 238 11.84 9.92 8.61
C VAL A 238 12.56 11.26 8.46
N ALA A 239 12.06 12.14 7.59
CA ALA A 239 12.72 13.41 7.25
C ALA A 239 12.15 14.60 8.04
N THR A 240 12.86 15.74 8.01
CA THR A 240 12.36 17.00 8.56
C THR A 240 11.02 17.38 7.93
N ASP A 241 10.11 17.93 8.73
CA ASP A 241 8.73 18.31 8.34
C ASP A 241 7.83 17.16 7.85
N SER A 242 8.30 15.90 7.89
CA SER A 242 7.46 14.73 7.62
C SER A 242 6.49 14.46 8.77
N TYR A 243 5.35 13.85 8.45
CA TYR A 243 4.33 13.46 9.42
C TYR A 243 3.94 11.99 9.21
N GLY A 244 4.11 11.16 10.23
CA GLY A 244 3.82 9.74 10.16
C GLY A 244 2.86 9.34 11.27
N VAL A 245 1.78 8.65 10.93
CA VAL A 245 0.84 8.11 11.92
C VAL A 245 0.56 6.65 11.64
N LEU A 246 0.85 5.80 12.62
CA LEU A 246 0.45 4.41 12.65
C LEU A 246 -0.57 4.19 13.76
N THR A 247 -1.73 3.63 13.43
CA THR A 247 -2.76 3.23 14.40
C THR A 247 -3.01 1.74 14.33
N MET A 248 -2.80 1.06 15.46
CA MET A 248 -3.05 -0.36 15.66
C MET A 248 -4.30 -0.55 16.53
N ASN A 249 -5.42 -0.89 15.92
CA ASN A 249 -6.66 -1.16 16.66
C ASN A 249 -6.77 -2.64 17.10
N GLY A 250 -6.08 -3.55 16.41
CA GLY A 250 -6.06 -4.99 16.70
C GLY A 250 -4.98 -5.75 15.93
N GLY A 251 -5.09 -7.08 15.83
CA GLY A 251 -4.15 -7.92 15.07
C GLY A 251 -2.78 -8.13 15.72
N SER A 252 -1.79 -8.47 14.89
CA SER A 252 -0.39 -8.63 15.32
C SER A 252 0.56 -7.86 14.42
N LEU A 253 1.46 -7.07 15.01
CA LEU A 253 2.61 -6.47 14.35
C LEU A 253 3.89 -7.12 14.89
N THR A 254 4.67 -7.74 14.01
CA THR A 254 5.97 -8.33 14.34
C THR A 254 7.05 -7.65 13.53
N VAL A 255 7.96 -6.96 14.21
CA VAL A 255 9.21 -6.45 13.63
C VAL A 255 10.30 -7.48 13.88
N THR A 256 10.99 -7.91 12.83
CA THR A 256 11.92 -9.04 12.88
C THR A 256 13.38 -8.66 12.69
N GLY A 257 13.65 -7.55 12.01
CA GLY A 257 15.00 -7.05 11.78
C GLY A 257 15.52 -6.20 12.94
N ASN A 258 16.85 -6.09 13.02
CA ASN A 258 17.53 -5.49 14.16
C ASN A 258 17.36 -3.96 14.29
N SER A 259 16.82 -3.29 13.28
CA SER A 259 16.53 -1.85 13.35
C SER A 259 15.38 -1.52 14.29
N GLY A 260 14.50 -2.49 14.58
CA GLY A 260 13.33 -2.29 15.43
C GLY A 260 12.41 -1.20 14.89
N ASP A 261 11.77 -0.50 15.82
CA ASP A 261 10.91 0.64 15.52
C ASP A 261 11.64 1.95 15.76
N VAL A 262 11.57 2.84 14.79
CA VAL A 262 12.03 4.23 14.92
C VAL A 262 10.85 5.16 14.68
N ILE A 263 10.43 5.87 15.72
CA ILE A 263 9.28 6.77 15.67
C ILE A 263 9.75 8.20 15.85
N GLY A 264 9.46 9.03 14.85
CA GLY A 264 9.85 10.44 14.80
C GLY A 264 11.36 10.59 14.68
N SER A 265 11.94 10.16 13.56
CA SER A 265 13.40 10.23 13.35
C SER A 265 13.86 11.70 13.28
N LEU A 266 13.44 12.40 12.22
CA LEU A 266 13.59 13.86 12.08
C LEU A 266 12.22 14.57 12.03
N GLY A 267 11.14 13.84 11.71
CA GLY A 267 9.78 14.37 11.63
C GLY A 267 8.96 14.15 12.90
N ILE A 268 7.64 14.35 12.78
CA ILE A 268 6.68 14.05 13.85
C ILE A 268 6.09 12.66 13.61
N GLY A 269 6.53 11.69 14.41
CA GLY A 269 6.06 10.31 14.34
C GLY A 269 5.10 9.97 15.47
N VAL A 270 3.98 9.31 15.14
CA VAL A 270 2.99 8.88 16.11
C VAL A 270 2.64 7.41 15.87
N PHE A 271 2.80 6.58 16.91
CA PHE A 271 2.27 5.22 16.96
C PHE A 271 1.21 5.15 18.06
N LEU A 272 -0.01 4.75 17.71
CA LEU A 272 -1.11 4.51 18.65
C LEU A 272 -1.47 3.02 18.68
N GLN A 273 -1.09 2.32 19.76
CA GLN A 273 -1.50 0.95 20.04
C GLN A 273 -2.76 0.94 20.92
N GLN A 274 -3.90 0.68 20.29
CA GLN A 274 -5.20 0.59 20.96
C GLN A 274 -5.62 -0.86 21.24
N GLY A 275 -5.01 -1.83 20.56
CA GLY A 275 -5.25 -3.27 20.76
C GLY A 275 -4.14 -4.16 20.18
N GLY A 276 -4.39 -5.48 20.16
CA GLY A 276 -3.52 -6.48 19.54
C GLY A 276 -2.15 -6.70 20.20
N MET A 277 -1.23 -7.37 19.49
CA MET A 277 0.13 -7.66 19.96
C MET A 277 1.19 -7.03 19.05
N HIS A 278 2.04 -6.20 19.63
CA HIS A 278 3.20 -5.61 18.98
C HIS A 278 4.47 -6.24 19.54
N SER A 279 5.28 -6.89 18.70
CA SER A 279 6.56 -7.48 19.08
C SER A 279 7.66 -6.85 18.23
N THR A 280 8.59 -6.14 18.86
CA THR A 280 9.70 -5.48 18.17
C THR A 280 11.00 -5.69 18.96
N PRO A 281 12.17 -5.85 18.32
CA PRO A 281 13.43 -6.05 19.03
C PRO A 281 13.93 -4.79 19.74
N ASP A 282 13.57 -3.59 19.24
CA ASP A 282 13.92 -2.30 19.84
C ASP A 282 12.82 -1.27 19.53
N LEU A 283 12.68 -0.28 20.41
CA LEU A 283 11.73 0.83 20.24
C LEU A 283 12.43 2.14 20.56
N VAL A 284 12.65 2.94 19.51
CA VAL A 284 13.32 4.24 19.58
C VAL A 284 12.32 5.35 19.30
N LEU A 285 12.24 6.33 20.21
CA LEU A 285 11.41 7.52 20.08
C LEU A 285 12.31 8.75 19.97
N GLY A 286 12.30 9.44 18.82
CA GLY A 286 13.21 10.55 18.58
C GLY A 286 14.66 10.08 18.44
N SER A 287 15.09 9.71 17.23
CA SER A 287 16.45 9.19 17.02
C SER A 287 17.52 10.26 16.77
N GLU A 288 17.14 11.45 16.29
CA GLU A 288 18.10 12.46 15.83
C GLU A 288 17.97 13.82 16.51
N SER A 289 19.09 14.52 16.70
CA SER A 289 19.09 15.87 17.26
C SER A 289 18.43 16.86 16.29
N GLY A 290 17.38 17.55 16.75
CA GLY A 290 16.62 18.50 15.93
C GLY A 290 15.33 17.93 15.33
N GLY A 291 15.03 16.65 15.56
CA GLY A 291 13.75 16.06 15.18
C GLY A 291 12.57 16.62 15.97
N ALA A 292 11.38 16.66 15.34
CA ALA A 292 10.16 17.16 15.97
C ALA A 292 9.56 16.21 17.02
N GLY A 293 10.01 14.94 17.05
CA GLY A 293 9.81 13.99 18.14
C GLY A 293 8.90 12.81 17.79
N GLY A 294 9.10 11.70 18.51
CA GLY A 294 8.30 10.48 18.41
C GLY A 294 7.35 10.29 19.59
N VAL A 295 6.13 9.84 19.33
CA VAL A 295 5.13 9.50 20.35
C VAL A 295 4.66 8.07 20.18
N TYR A 296 4.79 7.26 21.23
CA TYR A 296 4.16 5.94 21.33
C TYR A 296 3.06 5.97 22.40
N GLY A 297 1.80 5.83 21.98
CA GLY A 297 0.63 5.74 22.85
C GLY A 297 0.17 4.30 22.98
N LEU A 298 0.21 3.74 24.19
CA LEU A 298 -0.36 2.42 24.51
C LEU A 298 -1.65 2.59 25.32
N SER A 299 -2.80 2.38 24.69
CA SER A 299 -4.12 2.41 25.35
C SER A 299 -4.79 1.03 25.45
N GLY A 300 -4.29 0.02 24.72
CA GLY A 300 -4.72 -1.38 24.83
C GLY A 300 -3.79 -2.33 24.09
N GLY A 301 -3.98 -3.65 24.27
CA GLY A 301 -3.10 -4.68 23.70
C GLY A 301 -1.82 -4.93 24.52
N THR A 302 -0.81 -5.50 23.86
CA THR A 302 0.48 -5.88 24.46
C THR A 302 1.63 -5.40 23.59
N LEU A 303 2.59 -4.68 24.17
CA LEU A 303 3.92 -4.43 23.59
C LEU A 303 4.92 -5.42 24.18
N ARG A 304 5.67 -6.10 23.33
CA ARG A 304 6.71 -7.07 23.70
C ARG A 304 8.06 -6.63 23.15
N LEU A 305 8.97 -6.30 24.08
CA LEU A 305 10.38 -6.04 23.82
C LEU A 305 11.23 -7.18 24.40
N PRO A 306 12.44 -7.44 23.86
CA PRO A 306 13.45 -8.24 24.54
C PRO A 306 13.78 -7.61 25.90
N THR A 307 14.06 -8.44 26.91
CA THR A 307 14.25 -8.01 28.31
C THR A 307 15.47 -7.11 28.57
N THR A 308 16.20 -6.65 27.54
CA THR A 308 17.55 -6.03 27.68
C THR A 308 17.73 -4.65 27.04
N ARG A 309 16.73 -4.04 26.38
CA ARG A 309 16.94 -2.84 25.53
C ARG A 309 15.84 -1.75 25.64
N LEU A 310 15.38 -1.40 26.84
CA LEU A 310 14.50 -0.23 27.00
C LEU A 310 15.33 1.06 27.10
N SER A 311 15.48 1.80 26.00
CA SER A 311 16.21 3.07 25.98
C SER A 311 15.24 4.27 25.99
N ALA A 312 15.19 4.99 27.11
CA ALA A 312 14.51 6.28 27.36
C ALA A 312 12.96 6.34 27.23
N LEU A 313 12.26 6.06 28.35
CA LEU A 313 10.86 6.44 28.53
C LEU A 313 10.77 7.94 28.94
N ILE A 314 10.19 8.78 28.10
CA ILE A 314 9.52 10.01 28.57
C ILE A 314 8.16 9.56 29.15
N PRO A 315 7.75 9.98 30.36
CA PRO A 315 6.61 9.39 31.05
C PRO A 315 5.30 9.55 30.26
N VAL A 316 4.65 8.41 30.03
CA VAL A 316 3.27 8.30 29.56
C VAL A 316 2.36 9.07 30.52
N VAL A 317 1.69 10.11 30.03
CA VAL A 317 0.60 10.76 30.78
C VAL A 317 -0.63 9.84 30.70
N SER A 318 -0.72 8.90 31.63
CA SER A 318 -1.98 8.19 31.87
C SER A 318 -2.91 9.10 32.67
N SER A 319 -3.81 9.82 31.99
CA SER A 319 -4.88 10.53 32.70
C SER A 319 -5.98 9.55 33.10
N SER A 320 -5.72 8.70 34.09
CA SER A 320 -6.81 8.03 34.81
C SER A 320 -7.26 8.95 35.95
N ARG A 321 -8.39 9.65 35.74
CA ARG A 321 -9.07 10.36 36.83
C ARG A 321 -9.57 9.32 37.83
N ARG A 322 -8.79 9.05 38.88
CA ARG A 322 -9.30 8.37 40.07
C ARG A 322 -10.11 9.38 40.87
N ALA A 323 -11.44 9.27 40.76
CA ALA A 323 -12.35 9.98 41.66
C ALA A 323 -12.04 9.56 43.11
N ALA A 324 -11.45 10.47 43.87
CA ALA A 324 -11.23 10.30 45.29
C ALA A 324 -12.60 10.29 46.00
N ARG A 325 -13.09 9.09 46.36
CA ARG A 325 -14.13 8.96 47.39
C ARG A 325 -13.47 9.31 48.72
N SER A 326 -13.79 10.50 49.24
CA SER A 326 -13.46 10.94 50.59
C SER A 326 -14.12 10.01 51.62
N ARG A 327 -13.31 9.32 52.43
CA ARG A 327 -13.75 8.72 53.70
C ARG A 327 -13.88 9.85 54.74
N PRO A 328 -14.96 9.92 55.54
CA PRO A 328 -15.07 10.91 56.61
C PRO A 328 -14.16 10.58 57.79
N ALA A 329 -13.53 11.60 58.36
CA ALA A 329 -12.67 11.55 59.54
C ALA A 329 -13.48 11.33 60.84
N PRO A 330 -12.87 10.77 61.89
CA PRO A 330 -13.53 10.53 63.17
C PRO A 330 -13.66 11.82 63.99
N CYS A 331 -14.88 12.10 64.49
CA CYS A 331 -15.11 13.12 65.51
C CYS A 331 -14.76 12.55 66.90
N CYS A 332 -13.74 13.11 67.53
CA CYS A 332 -13.60 13.12 68.99
C CYS A 332 -13.48 14.58 69.42
N LEU A 333 -14.33 15.01 70.38
CA LEU A 333 -14.04 15.87 71.54
C LEU A 333 -15.31 16.61 71.99
N ALA A 334 -15.91 16.16 73.09
CA ALA A 334 -15.96 16.85 74.38
C ALA A 334 -16.68 15.95 75.40
#